data_AF-A0A4R0M9A8-F1
#
_entry.id   AF-A0A4R0M9A8-F1
#
_cell.length_a   1.000
_cell.length_b   1.000
_cell.length_c   1.000
_cell.angle_alpha   90.00
_cell.angle_beta   90.00
_cell.angle_gamma   90.00
#
_symmetry.space_group_name_H-M   'P 1'
#
loop_
_entity.id
_entity.type
_entity.pdbx_description
1 polymer ?
#
loop_
_entity_poly.entity_id
_entity_poly.type
_entity_poly.pdbx_seq_one_letter_code
_entity_poly.pdbx_strand_id
1 'polypeptide(L)'
;MSPDLRELSYFGEYDFELGGQYIGELVRSTPVRHIDFRYEYYPGPGEILSFSIFQKEFKRPMEIYKLGDNRVYRLKNNACANNLGFEVEMRKSMGFTKVPVLKNITLYGNFTALRSKVKTGFSSIGGSEDGKYLIVIDSVGKEEKRPQTGVSNYMVNAGAYYETKRFSLSLAYNYVTNRMYRPVELYAESLYERPLEALDGQIAFRFFRQKAELRLSVSNLLNSYSIVYQNTYTAEELARENPSTKSLLYKKGQDLIDYEARPGRTYSTTLSFSF
;
A
#
# COMPACT_ATOMS: atom_id res chain seq x y z
N MET A 1 16.82 1.08 -5.34
CA MET A 1 16.24 0.50 -6.56
C MET A 1 17.10 0.92 -7.74
N SER A 2 17.44 0.01 -8.64
CA SER A 2 18.21 0.30 -9.86
C SER A 2 17.28 0.13 -11.07
N PRO A 3 17.42 0.98 -12.11
CA PRO A 3 16.59 0.83 -13.28
C PRO A 3 16.84 -0.49 -14.01
N ASP A 4 15.80 -1.07 -14.58
CA ASP A 4 15.95 -2.20 -15.49
C ASP A 4 16.23 -1.73 -16.95
N LEU A 5 16.50 -2.67 -17.86
CA LEU A 5 16.80 -2.35 -19.26
C LEU A 5 15.61 -1.71 -19.99
N ARG A 6 14.39 -2.10 -19.63
CA ARG A 6 13.14 -1.60 -20.20
C ARG A 6 12.88 -0.16 -19.73
N GLU A 7 13.14 0.14 -18.47
CA GLU A 7 13.06 1.48 -17.86
C GLU A 7 14.10 2.45 -18.43
N LEU A 8 15.23 1.94 -18.93
CA LEU A 8 16.28 2.73 -19.61
C LEU A 8 16.03 2.92 -21.11
N SER A 9 14.97 2.31 -21.66
CA SER A 9 14.64 2.44 -23.07
C SER A 9 13.90 3.75 -23.34
N TYR A 10 14.40 4.54 -24.29
CA TYR A 10 13.86 5.87 -24.64
C TYR A 10 12.76 5.82 -25.72
N PHE A 11 12.24 4.63 -26.06
CA PHE A 11 11.15 4.49 -27.01
C PHE A 11 9.84 4.20 -26.29
N GLY A 12 8.73 4.69 -26.86
CA GLY A 12 7.41 4.39 -26.33
C GLY A 12 6.95 2.99 -26.74
N GLU A 13 6.50 2.20 -25.78
CA GLU A 13 5.92 0.88 -26.02
C GLU A 13 4.47 0.83 -25.50
N TYR A 14 3.70 -0.17 -25.92
CA TYR A 14 2.38 -0.39 -25.34
C TYR A 14 2.49 -1.32 -24.13
N ASP A 15 2.00 -0.87 -22.98
CA ASP A 15 1.93 -1.65 -21.76
C ASP A 15 0.48 -2.10 -21.52
N PHE A 16 0.27 -3.42 -21.44
CA PHE A 16 -1.06 -4.01 -21.30
C PHE A 16 -1.64 -3.86 -19.89
N GLU A 17 -0.80 -3.73 -18.86
CA GLU A 17 -1.25 -3.51 -17.47
C GLU A 17 -1.71 -2.06 -17.28
N LEU A 18 -1.02 -1.12 -17.92
CA LEU A 18 -1.39 0.30 -17.97
C LEU A 18 -2.50 0.58 -18.97
N GLY A 19 -2.68 -0.29 -19.97
CA GLY A 19 -3.65 -0.12 -21.05
C GLY A 19 -3.31 1.06 -21.97
N GLY A 20 -2.03 1.39 -22.12
CA GLY A 20 -1.58 2.60 -22.82
C GLY A 20 -0.11 2.60 -23.19
N GLN A 21 0.34 3.72 -23.78
CA GLN A 21 1.74 3.91 -24.12
C GLN A 21 2.55 4.16 -22.84
N TYR A 22 3.65 3.45 -22.68
CA TYR A 22 4.65 3.63 -21.63
C TYR A 22 5.93 4.21 -22.24
N ILE A 23 6.50 5.21 -21.58
CA ILE A 23 7.72 5.91 -22.02
C ILE A 23 8.66 6.02 -20.83
N GLY A 24 9.87 5.49 -20.96
CA GLY A 24 10.98 5.74 -20.02
C GLY A 24 11.64 7.09 -20.32
N GLU A 25 11.82 7.93 -19.32
CA GLU A 25 12.74 9.07 -19.40
C GLU A 25 14.14 8.68 -18.91
N LEU A 26 15.06 9.66 -18.86
CA LEU A 26 16.33 9.49 -18.19
C LEU A 26 16.10 9.22 -16.70
N VAL A 27 16.11 7.93 -16.34
CA VAL A 27 15.97 7.48 -14.96
C VAL A 27 17.29 7.00 -14.39
N ARG A 28 17.42 7.18 -13.08
CA ARG A 28 18.61 6.88 -12.29
C ARG A 28 18.19 6.06 -11.08
N SER A 29 19.15 5.29 -10.56
CA SER A 29 18.96 4.55 -9.33
C SER A 29 18.48 5.46 -8.20
N THR A 30 17.63 4.87 -7.35
CA THR A 30 17.07 5.47 -6.15
C THR A 30 17.82 4.94 -4.91
N PRO A 31 18.81 5.68 -4.38
CA PRO A 31 19.33 5.44 -3.04
C PRO A 31 18.26 5.68 -1.99
N VAL A 32 18.25 4.83 -0.96
CA VAL A 32 17.32 4.95 0.17
C VAL A 32 18.13 4.98 1.45
N ARG A 33 17.86 5.98 2.29
CA ARG A 33 18.31 6.02 3.68
C ARG A 33 17.13 5.65 4.56
N HIS A 34 17.31 4.65 5.42
CA HIS A 34 16.28 4.18 6.35
C HIS A 34 16.85 4.22 7.76
N ILE A 35 16.12 4.88 8.66
CA ILE A 35 16.41 4.93 10.10
C ILE A 35 15.14 4.53 10.81
N ASP A 36 15.21 3.55 11.69
CA ASP A 36 14.09 3.11 12.51
C ASP A 36 14.52 2.83 13.95
N PHE A 37 13.55 2.98 14.85
CA PHE A 37 13.65 2.54 16.23
C PHE A 37 12.48 1.61 16.50
N ARG A 38 12.78 0.43 17.05
CA ARG A 38 11.80 -0.61 17.34
C ARG A 38 11.97 -1.10 18.76
N TYR A 39 10.84 -1.19 19.47
CA TYR A 39 10.72 -1.84 20.77
C TYR A 39 9.80 -3.04 20.66
N GLU A 40 10.26 -4.19 21.11
CA GLU A 40 9.50 -5.44 21.11
C GLU A 40 9.44 -6.01 22.53
N TYR A 41 8.23 -6.38 22.95
CA TYR A 41 7.96 -7.02 24.22
C TYR A 41 7.24 -8.36 23.99
N TYR A 42 7.76 -9.41 24.61
CA TYR A 42 7.29 -10.78 24.48
C TYR A 42 6.72 -11.27 25.83
N PRO A 43 5.44 -10.96 26.15
CA PRO A 43 4.86 -11.28 27.45
C PRO A 43 4.65 -12.77 27.72
N GLY A 44 4.64 -13.59 26.67
CA GLY A 44 4.45 -15.04 26.77
C GLY A 44 4.76 -15.76 25.45
N PRO A 45 4.72 -17.10 25.45
CA PRO A 45 5.02 -17.89 24.26
C PRO A 45 4.07 -17.55 23.10
N GLY A 46 4.64 -17.07 21.99
CA GLY A 46 3.87 -16.69 20.81
C GLY A 46 3.08 -15.38 20.95
N GLU A 47 3.29 -14.61 22.02
CA GLU A 47 2.74 -13.26 22.19
C GLU A 47 3.78 -12.21 21.84
N ILE A 48 3.36 -11.12 21.22
CA ILE A 48 4.22 -9.97 20.91
C ILE A 48 3.43 -8.67 21.09
N LEU A 49 4.11 -7.65 21.59
CA LEU A 49 3.72 -6.26 21.45
C LEU A 49 4.94 -5.53 20.89
N SER A 50 4.82 -4.98 19.68
CA SER A 50 5.87 -4.23 19.01
C SER A 50 5.39 -2.82 18.72
N PHE A 51 6.29 -1.86 18.92
CA PHE A 51 6.13 -0.48 18.53
C PHE A 51 7.37 -0.05 17.75
N SER A 52 7.18 0.55 16.58
CA SER A 52 8.27 1.07 15.76
C SER A 52 7.97 2.48 15.30
N ILE A 53 8.99 3.32 15.23
CA ILE A 53 8.99 4.58 14.48
C ILE A 53 10.06 4.49 13.40
N PHE A 54 9.78 5.04 12.23
CA PHE A 54 10.71 4.96 11.10
C PHE A 54 10.68 6.22 10.24
N GLN A 55 11.85 6.52 9.67
CA GLN A 55 12.04 7.56 8.68
C GLN A 55 12.78 6.98 7.46
N LYS A 56 12.21 7.15 6.28
CA LYS A 56 12.80 6.77 5.00
C LYS A 56 12.97 8.00 4.12
N GLU A 57 14.17 8.18 3.59
CA GLU A 57 14.48 9.20 2.59
C GLU A 57 14.92 8.52 1.29
N PHE A 58 14.17 8.79 0.23
CA PHE A 58 14.45 8.33 -1.12
C PHE A 58 15.07 9.47 -1.90
N LYS A 59 16.27 9.26 -2.44
CA LYS A 59 16.88 10.17 -3.40
C LYS A 59 16.53 9.69 -4.79
N ARG A 60 15.99 10.57 -5.64
CA ARG A 60 15.56 10.19 -6.99
C ARG A 60 14.59 9.01 -7.05
N PRO A 61 13.45 9.01 -6.32
CA PRO A 61 12.49 7.91 -6.44
C PRO A 61 11.85 7.92 -7.83
N MET A 62 11.81 6.76 -8.48
CA MET A 62 11.13 6.55 -9.74
C MET A 62 9.63 6.41 -9.51
N GLU A 63 8.82 7.13 -10.29
CA GLU A 63 7.36 6.98 -10.32
C GLU A 63 6.87 7.04 -11.77
N ILE A 64 5.79 6.32 -12.06
CA ILE A 64 5.13 6.33 -13.35
C ILE A 64 3.99 7.34 -13.30
N TYR A 65 4.15 8.44 -14.02
CA TYR A 65 3.17 9.51 -14.14
C TYR A 65 2.18 9.23 -15.28
N LYS A 66 0.89 9.52 -15.09
CA LYS A 66 -0.08 9.60 -16.19
C LYS A 66 -0.05 11.02 -16.78
N LEU A 67 0.00 11.13 -18.11
CA LEU A 67 0.08 12.41 -18.82
C LEU A 67 -1.30 12.83 -19.35
N GLY A 68 -2.00 13.66 -18.57
CA GLY A 68 -3.33 14.15 -18.90
C GLY A 68 -4.34 13.00 -19.09
N ASP A 69 -5.32 13.20 -19.96
CA ASP A 69 -6.34 12.20 -20.28
C ASP A 69 -5.90 11.17 -21.33
N ASN A 70 -4.76 11.42 -21.98
CA ASN A 70 -4.19 10.45 -22.90
C ASN A 70 -3.73 9.22 -22.11
N ARG A 71 -3.91 8.02 -22.68
CA ARG A 71 -3.38 6.77 -22.10
C ARG A 71 -1.87 6.68 -22.33
N VAL A 72 -1.13 7.68 -21.85
CA VAL A 72 0.31 7.82 -21.95
C VAL A 72 0.88 7.93 -20.54
N TYR A 73 1.86 7.08 -20.27
CA TYR A 73 2.47 6.90 -18.97
C TYR A 73 3.97 7.11 -19.10
N ARG A 74 4.55 7.79 -18.12
CA ARG A 74 5.94 8.20 -18.16
C ARG A 74 6.65 7.83 -16.88
N LEU A 75 7.69 7.01 -16.98
CA LEU A 75 8.58 6.77 -15.85
C LEU A 75 9.59 7.90 -15.75
N LYS A 76 9.63 8.56 -14.59
CA LYS A 76 10.64 9.58 -14.29
C LYS A 76 11.09 9.53 -12.83
N ASN A 77 12.25 10.10 -12.54
CA ASN A 77 12.65 10.36 -11.16
C ASN A 77 12.02 11.65 -10.63
N ASN A 78 11.51 11.61 -9.40
CA ASN A 78 11.31 12.81 -8.59
C ASN A 78 12.65 13.27 -7.99
N ALA A 79 12.73 14.45 -7.37
CA ALA A 79 13.96 14.90 -6.71
C ALA A 79 14.23 14.07 -5.44
N CYS A 80 13.24 13.99 -4.56
CA CYS A 80 13.29 13.15 -3.36
C CYS A 80 11.89 12.81 -2.83
N ALA A 81 11.83 11.83 -1.95
CA ALA A 81 10.64 11.58 -1.14
C ALA A 81 11.03 11.24 0.30
N ASN A 82 10.27 11.77 1.25
CA ASN A 82 10.50 11.59 2.68
C ASN A 82 9.26 10.97 3.31
N ASN A 83 9.43 9.82 3.95
CA ASN A 83 8.37 9.12 4.67
C ASN A 83 8.72 9.07 6.14
N LEU A 84 7.78 9.48 6.99
CA LEU A 84 7.85 9.37 8.44
C LEU A 84 6.61 8.62 8.91
N GLY A 85 6.79 7.57 9.69
CA GLY A 85 5.68 6.76 10.16
C GLY A 85 5.96 6.04 11.46
N PHE A 86 4.92 5.39 11.96
CA PHE A 86 4.99 4.48 13.08
C PHE A 86 4.16 3.24 12.82
N GLU A 87 4.53 2.16 13.48
CA GLU A 87 3.89 0.86 13.39
C GLU A 87 3.63 0.31 14.80
N VAL A 88 2.48 -0.31 14.98
CA VAL A 88 2.14 -1.08 16.17
C VAL A 88 1.77 -2.48 15.72
N GLU A 89 2.34 -3.49 16.35
CA GLU A 89 1.95 -4.88 16.15
C GLU A 89 1.62 -5.51 17.50
N MET A 90 0.56 -6.29 17.55
CA MET A 90 0.13 -7.01 18.73
C MET A 90 -0.29 -8.42 18.34
N ARG A 91 0.11 -9.39 19.14
CA ARG A 91 -0.47 -10.73 19.21
C ARG A 91 -0.60 -11.13 20.67
N LYS A 92 -1.81 -11.39 21.14
CA LYS A 92 -2.10 -11.72 22.53
C LYS A 92 -2.98 -12.95 22.64
N SER A 93 -2.53 -13.93 23.42
CA SER A 93 -3.34 -15.07 23.81
C SER A 93 -4.21 -14.68 25.00
N MET A 94 -5.49 -15.05 24.96
CA MET A 94 -6.41 -14.90 26.09
C MET A 94 -6.30 -16.07 27.08
N GLY A 95 -5.29 -16.94 26.92
CA GLY A 95 -4.99 -18.08 27.78
C GLY A 95 -4.72 -17.74 29.24
N PHE A 96 -4.46 -16.46 29.57
CA PHE A 96 -4.36 -15.98 30.95
C PHE A 96 -5.70 -16.02 31.70
N THR A 97 -6.82 -16.04 30.98
CA THR A 97 -8.16 -16.05 31.57
C THR A 97 -8.55 -17.44 32.04
N LYS A 98 -9.30 -17.53 33.15
CA LYS A 98 -9.91 -18.80 33.61
C LYS A 98 -11.21 -19.14 32.86
N VAL A 99 -11.69 -18.28 31.96
CA VAL A 99 -12.94 -18.46 31.23
C VAL A 99 -12.73 -19.51 30.12
N PRO A 100 -13.45 -20.65 30.12
CA PRO A 100 -13.16 -21.79 29.25
C PRO A 100 -13.19 -21.49 27.75
N VAL A 101 -14.03 -20.55 27.31
CA VAL A 101 -14.12 -20.15 25.90
C VAL A 101 -13.01 -19.16 25.57
N LEU A 102 -12.80 -18.14 26.40
CA LEU A 102 -11.85 -17.07 26.10
C LEU A 102 -10.41 -17.57 26.06
N LYS A 103 -10.02 -18.55 26.89
CA LYS A 103 -8.64 -19.06 26.93
C LYS A 103 -8.11 -19.62 25.59
N ASN A 104 -9.00 -19.96 24.66
CA ASN A 104 -8.66 -20.50 23.34
C ASN A 104 -8.59 -19.42 22.25
N ILE A 105 -8.85 -18.15 22.61
CA ILE A 105 -8.81 -17.01 21.69
C ILE A 105 -7.40 -16.41 21.66
N THR A 106 -6.89 -16.14 20.47
CA THR A 106 -5.74 -15.28 20.22
C THR A 106 -6.19 -14.11 19.36
N LEU A 107 -5.91 -12.90 19.82
CA LEU A 107 -6.11 -11.67 19.05
C LEU A 107 -4.79 -11.25 18.43
N TYR A 108 -4.83 -10.74 17.21
CA TYR A 108 -3.65 -10.18 16.57
C TYR A 108 -4.01 -8.98 15.70
N GLY A 109 -3.04 -8.14 15.43
CA GLY A 109 -3.18 -7.08 14.46
C GLY A 109 -1.92 -6.24 14.32
N ASN A 110 -1.85 -5.50 13.24
CA ASN A 110 -0.90 -4.44 13.03
C ASN A 110 -1.59 -3.18 12.51
N PHE A 111 -1.01 -2.05 12.85
CA PHE A 111 -1.41 -0.73 12.43
C PHE A 111 -0.18 0.03 11.98
N THR A 112 -0.20 0.57 10.77
CA THR A 112 0.86 1.46 10.26
C THR A 112 0.23 2.80 9.89
N ALA A 113 0.83 3.90 10.33
CA ALA A 113 0.50 5.24 9.87
C ALA A 113 1.74 5.95 9.34
N LEU A 114 1.61 6.61 8.20
CA LEU A 114 2.70 7.22 7.45
C LEU A 114 2.28 8.57 6.88
N ARG A 115 3.17 9.54 7.03
CA ARG A 115 3.15 10.81 6.31
C ARG A 115 4.30 10.82 5.31
N SER A 116 3.99 11.23 4.10
CA SER A 116 4.94 11.32 3.01
C SER A 116 4.93 12.70 2.40
N LYS A 117 6.09 13.11 1.90
CA LYS A 117 6.30 14.31 1.11
C LYS A 117 7.16 13.96 -0.08
N VAL A 118 6.70 14.31 -1.28
CA VAL A 118 7.45 14.10 -2.53
C VAL A 118 7.84 15.46 -3.09
N LYS A 119 9.12 15.65 -3.43
CA LYS A 119 9.55 16.81 -4.22
C LYS A 119 9.68 16.35 -5.66
N THR A 120 8.87 16.91 -6.54
CA THR A 120 8.92 16.57 -7.97
C THR A 120 10.30 16.89 -8.55
N GLY A 121 10.68 16.17 -9.59
CA GLY A 121 11.97 16.29 -10.24
C GLY A 121 11.82 16.17 -11.75
N PHE A 122 12.75 16.80 -12.44
CA PHE A 122 12.89 16.71 -13.88
C PHE A 122 14.39 16.64 -14.19
N SER A 123 14.77 15.67 -15.01
CA SER A 123 16.15 15.52 -15.47
C SER A 123 16.17 15.79 -16.96
N SER A 124 16.99 16.74 -17.39
CA SER A 124 17.23 17.03 -18.80
C SER A 124 18.70 16.83 -19.16
N ILE A 125 18.97 16.68 -20.45
CA ILE A 125 20.33 16.61 -20.97
C ILE A 125 20.68 17.98 -21.52
N GLY A 126 21.76 18.57 -21.02
CA GLY A 126 22.32 19.84 -21.49
C GLY A 126 23.78 19.70 -21.92
N GLY A 127 24.33 20.76 -22.50
CA GLY A 127 25.76 20.87 -22.77
C GLY A 127 26.53 21.37 -21.54
N SER A 128 27.74 20.86 -21.33
CA SER A 128 28.73 21.45 -20.43
C SER A 128 29.02 22.89 -20.83
N GLU A 129 29.45 23.75 -19.88
CA GLU A 129 29.82 25.15 -20.15
C GLU A 129 30.92 25.27 -21.22
N ASP A 130 31.80 24.27 -21.34
CA ASP A 130 32.85 24.20 -22.35
C ASP A 130 32.43 23.51 -23.66
N GLY A 131 31.16 23.08 -23.75
CA GLY A 131 30.57 22.42 -24.92
C GLY A 131 31.10 21.02 -25.24
N LYS A 132 31.96 20.43 -24.39
CA LYS A 132 32.66 19.17 -24.72
C LYS A 132 31.91 17.91 -24.33
N TYR A 133 31.01 18.00 -23.35
CA TYR A 133 30.30 16.85 -22.80
C TYR A 133 28.84 17.16 -22.57
N LEU A 134 28.00 16.13 -22.64
CA LEU A 134 26.62 16.20 -22.19
C LEU A 134 26.57 16.03 -20.67
N ILE A 135 25.80 16.90 -20.01
CA ILE A 135 25.56 16.84 -18.57
C ILE A 135 24.08 16.60 -18.30
N VAL A 136 23.80 15.91 -17.21
CA VAL A 136 22.43 15.75 -16.70
C VAL A 136 22.14 16.93 -15.77
N ILE A 137 21.11 17.70 -16.10
CA ILE A 137 20.65 18.83 -15.30
C ILE A 137 19.40 18.39 -14.54
N ASP A 138 19.52 18.28 -13.21
CA ASP A 138 18.41 17.95 -12.33
C ASP A 138 17.75 19.24 -11.82
N SER A 139 16.45 19.39 -12.07
CA SER A 139 15.63 20.49 -11.54
C SER A 139 14.70 19.99 -10.44
N VAL A 140 14.62 20.75 -9.34
CA VAL A 140 13.73 20.43 -8.20
C VAL A 140 12.43 21.21 -8.36
N GLY A 141 11.31 20.49 -8.45
CA GLY A 141 9.97 21.05 -8.52
C GLY A 141 9.33 21.25 -7.14
N LYS A 142 8.00 21.39 -7.13
CA LYS A 142 7.20 21.66 -5.92
C LYS A 142 7.20 20.46 -4.96
N GLU A 143 7.04 20.76 -3.66
CA GLU A 143 6.78 19.74 -2.63
C GLU A 143 5.28 19.43 -2.56
N GLU A 144 4.97 18.14 -2.63
CA GLU A 144 3.62 17.57 -2.64
C GLU A 144 3.42 16.74 -1.37
N LYS A 145 2.37 17.04 -0.59
CA LYS A 145 2.04 16.30 0.64
C LYS A 145 1.19 15.06 0.34
N ARG A 146 1.74 14.13 -0.42
CA ARG A 146 1.09 12.87 -0.81
C ARG A 146 1.96 11.65 -0.51
N PRO A 147 1.37 10.45 -0.35
CA PRO A 147 2.11 9.20 -0.41
C PRO A 147 2.89 9.05 -1.71
N GLN A 148 4.04 8.38 -1.65
CA GLN A 148 4.68 7.82 -2.84
C GLN A 148 3.80 6.72 -3.44
N THR A 149 3.96 6.49 -4.74
CA THR A 149 3.30 5.43 -5.49
C THR A 149 3.42 4.08 -4.75
N GLY A 150 2.28 3.39 -4.59
CA GLY A 150 2.19 2.12 -3.86
C GLY A 150 2.14 2.24 -2.34
N VAL A 151 2.25 3.44 -1.76
CA VAL A 151 2.19 3.67 -0.31
C VAL A 151 0.83 4.26 0.08
N SER A 152 0.36 3.91 1.27
CA SER A 152 -0.89 4.43 1.87
C SER A 152 -0.62 5.26 3.12
N ASN A 153 -1.53 6.16 3.46
CA ASN A 153 -1.39 6.97 4.67
C ASN A 153 -1.59 6.18 5.96
N TYR A 154 -2.47 5.19 5.97
CA TYR A 154 -2.50 4.18 7.02
C TYR A 154 -3.09 2.86 6.52
N MET A 155 -2.77 1.79 7.24
CA MET A 155 -3.28 0.45 7.00
C MET A 155 -3.51 -0.26 8.33
N VAL A 156 -4.50 -1.13 8.35
CA VAL A 156 -4.92 -1.92 9.50
C VAL A 156 -5.06 -3.36 9.06
N ASN A 157 -4.41 -4.27 9.76
CA ASN A 157 -4.70 -5.68 9.67
C ASN A 157 -5.04 -6.16 11.07
N ALA A 158 -6.15 -6.86 11.25
CA ALA A 158 -6.58 -7.35 12.55
C ALA A 158 -7.19 -8.73 12.40
N GLY A 159 -7.19 -9.52 13.46
CA GLY A 159 -7.89 -10.78 13.43
C GLY A 159 -7.95 -11.48 14.77
N ALA A 160 -8.70 -12.57 14.74
CA ALA A 160 -8.90 -13.42 15.89
C ALA A 160 -8.83 -14.89 15.44
N TYR A 161 -8.14 -15.70 16.22
CA TYR A 161 -8.12 -17.15 16.11
C TYR A 161 -8.73 -17.76 17.35
N TYR A 162 -9.68 -18.67 17.20
CA TYR A 162 -10.14 -19.57 18.25
C TYR A 162 -9.68 -20.98 17.89
N GLU A 163 -8.95 -21.65 18.79
CA GLU A 163 -8.29 -22.91 18.46
C GLU A 163 -8.49 -23.96 19.56
N THR A 164 -8.88 -25.17 19.15
CA THR A 164 -9.02 -26.34 20.03
C THR A 164 -8.55 -27.60 19.30
N LYS A 165 -8.41 -28.72 20.01
CA LYS A 165 -7.99 -29.99 19.40
C LYS A 165 -8.87 -30.47 18.24
N ARG A 166 -10.14 -30.08 18.18
CA ARG A 166 -11.12 -30.57 17.17
C ARG A 166 -11.67 -29.48 16.25
N PHE A 167 -11.47 -28.21 16.61
CA PHE A 167 -12.15 -27.10 15.96
C PHE A 167 -11.25 -25.87 15.97
N SER A 168 -11.20 -25.19 14.83
CA SER A 168 -10.62 -23.85 14.73
C SER A 168 -11.55 -22.89 13.98
N LEU A 169 -11.50 -21.63 14.37
CA LEU A 169 -12.16 -20.51 13.71
C LEU A 169 -11.15 -19.38 13.59
N SER A 170 -11.06 -18.77 12.41
CA SER A 170 -10.25 -17.58 12.17
C SER A 170 -11.05 -16.50 11.49
N LEU A 171 -10.85 -15.26 11.93
CA LEU A 171 -11.33 -14.06 11.27
C LEU A 171 -10.13 -13.15 11.00
N ALA A 172 -10.04 -12.62 9.78
CA ALA A 172 -9.00 -11.69 9.37
C ALA A 172 -9.64 -10.48 8.68
N TYR A 173 -9.35 -9.29 9.18
CA TYR A 173 -9.78 -8.00 8.67
C TYR A 173 -8.57 -7.25 8.10
N ASN A 174 -8.70 -6.73 6.88
CA ASN A 174 -7.66 -5.95 6.21
C ASN A 174 -8.29 -4.65 5.67
N TYR A 175 -7.68 -3.52 6.00
CA TYR A 175 -8.09 -2.21 5.53
C TYR A 175 -6.87 -1.37 5.15
N VAL A 176 -6.94 -0.78 3.95
CA VAL A 176 -5.92 0.11 3.41
C VAL A 176 -6.61 1.37 2.91
N THR A 177 -6.02 2.52 3.19
CA THR A 177 -6.61 3.82 2.83
C THR A 177 -6.30 4.20 1.38
N ASN A 178 -6.28 5.50 1.10
CA ASN A 178 -5.73 6.08 -0.11
C ASN A 178 -4.27 5.62 -0.34
N ARG A 179 -4.12 4.64 -1.22
CA ARG A 179 -2.83 4.24 -1.78
C ARG A 179 -2.61 5.06 -3.05
N MET A 180 -1.45 5.71 -3.15
CA MET A 180 -1.12 6.46 -4.37
C MET A 180 -1.03 5.50 -5.54
N TYR A 181 -1.94 5.62 -6.51
CA TYR A 181 -2.00 4.74 -7.66
C TYR A 181 -1.17 5.31 -8.81
N ARG A 182 -1.49 6.54 -9.26
CA ARG A 182 -0.75 7.21 -10.33
C ARG A 182 -0.64 8.72 -10.08
N PRO A 183 0.58 9.26 -9.95
CA PRO A 183 0.75 10.70 -9.98
C PRO A 183 0.47 11.26 -11.36
N VAL A 184 0.04 12.51 -11.38
CA VAL A 184 -0.02 13.36 -12.58
C VAL A 184 0.69 14.67 -12.27
N GLU A 185 0.93 15.49 -13.29
CA GLU A 185 1.73 16.71 -13.14
C GLU A 185 1.09 17.72 -12.16
N LEU A 186 -0.23 17.89 -12.24
CA LEU A 186 -1.00 18.56 -11.20
C LEU A 186 -1.44 17.53 -10.16
N TYR A 187 -0.68 17.34 -9.08
CA TYR A 187 -0.94 16.21 -8.17
C TYR A 187 -2.36 16.16 -7.58
N ALA A 188 -3.11 17.27 -7.56
CA ALA A 188 -4.53 17.29 -7.18
C ALA A 188 -5.42 16.43 -8.10
N GLU A 189 -4.98 16.15 -9.31
CA GLU A 189 -5.65 15.28 -10.28
C GLU A 189 -5.11 13.84 -10.23
N SER A 190 -4.26 13.52 -9.25
CA SER A 190 -3.68 12.18 -9.13
C SER A 190 -4.73 11.14 -8.81
N LEU A 191 -4.47 9.93 -9.27
CA LEU A 191 -5.30 8.77 -8.97
C LEU A 191 -4.82 8.12 -7.67
N TYR A 192 -5.78 7.87 -6.80
CA TYR A 192 -5.62 7.04 -5.61
C TYR A 192 -6.44 5.77 -5.78
N GLU A 193 -5.96 4.69 -5.17
CA GLU A 193 -6.75 3.49 -5.03
C GLU A 193 -7.10 3.26 -3.56
N ARG A 194 -8.28 2.70 -3.33
CA ARG A 194 -8.65 2.09 -2.07
C ARG A 194 -8.84 0.60 -2.35
N PRO A 195 -7.90 -0.25 -1.88
CA PRO A 195 -8.03 -1.69 -2.02
C PRO A 195 -9.31 -2.23 -1.36
N LEU A 196 -9.61 -3.49 -1.66
CA LEU A 196 -10.73 -4.20 -1.07
C LEU A 196 -10.60 -4.21 0.47
N GLU A 197 -11.62 -3.71 1.16
CA GLU A 197 -11.75 -3.87 2.61
C GLU A 197 -12.24 -5.28 2.91
N ALA A 198 -11.31 -6.18 3.24
CA ALA A 198 -11.61 -7.60 3.33
C ALA A 198 -11.85 -8.03 4.77
N LEU A 199 -12.96 -8.73 5.01
CA LEU A 199 -13.15 -9.58 6.19
C LEU A 199 -13.25 -11.02 5.71
N ASP A 200 -12.27 -11.82 6.03
CA ASP A 200 -12.19 -13.23 5.64
C ASP A 200 -12.43 -14.11 6.87
N GLY A 201 -13.18 -15.18 6.69
CA GLY A 201 -13.51 -16.13 7.74
C GLY A 201 -13.16 -17.55 7.31
N GLN A 202 -12.67 -18.34 8.26
CA GLN A 202 -12.41 -19.75 8.03
C GLN A 202 -12.75 -20.56 9.27
N ILE A 203 -13.39 -21.71 9.06
CA ILE A 203 -13.69 -22.70 10.08
C ILE A 203 -13.05 -24.02 9.67
N ALA A 204 -12.40 -24.71 10.60
CA ALA A 204 -11.88 -26.05 10.36
C ALA A 204 -12.31 -27.04 11.44
N PHE A 205 -12.64 -28.26 11.01
CA PHE A 205 -13.00 -29.39 11.86
C PHE A 205 -11.96 -30.49 11.70
N ARG A 206 -11.41 -30.98 12.81
CA ARG A 206 -10.42 -32.05 12.83
C ARG A 206 -11.01 -33.33 13.40
N PHE A 207 -10.86 -34.42 12.65
CA PHE A 207 -11.40 -35.75 12.97
C PHE A 207 -10.34 -36.83 12.74
N PHE A 208 -10.67 -38.10 13.00
CA PHE A 208 -9.73 -39.23 12.97
C PHE A 208 -8.42 -39.00 13.76
N ARG A 209 -8.54 -38.57 15.03
CA ARG A 209 -7.37 -38.23 15.87
C ARG A 209 -6.46 -37.17 15.21
N GLN A 210 -7.06 -36.17 14.57
CA GLN A 210 -6.39 -35.07 13.84
C GLN A 210 -5.67 -35.49 12.56
N LYS A 211 -5.90 -36.72 12.07
CA LYS A 211 -5.42 -37.15 10.74
C LYS A 211 -6.22 -36.57 9.59
N ALA A 212 -7.43 -36.07 9.84
CA ALA A 212 -8.26 -35.46 8.83
C ALA A 212 -8.74 -34.07 9.26
N GLU A 213 -8.78 -33.14 8.31
CA GLU A 213 -9.28 -31.78 8.50
C GLU A 213 -10.20 -31.38 7.35
N LEU A 214 -11.42 -30.93 7.69
CA LEU A 214 -12.34 -30.27 6.77
C LEU A 214 -12.29 -28.77 7.08
N ARG A 215 -11.97 -27.96 6.08
CA ARG A 215 -11.88 -26.50 6.18
C ARG A 215 -12.88 -25.85 5.24
N LEU A 216 -13.64 -24.90 5.76
CA LEU A 216 -14.57 -24.06 5.03
C LEU A 216 -14.08 -22.62 5.16
N SER A 217 -13.88 -21.94 4.04
CA SER A 217 -13.43 -20.55 4.02
C SER A 217 -14.39 -19.68 3.23
N VAL A 218 -14.58 -18.45 3.71
CA VAL A 218 -15.34 -17.41 3.04
C VAL A 218 -14.48 -16.15 2.98
N SER A 219 -14.21 -15.69 1.76
CA SER A 219 -13.48 -14.45 1.53
C SER A 219 -14.46 -13.30 1.28
N ASN A 220 -14.07 -12.08 1.69
CA ASN A 220 -14.82 -10.84 1.52
C ASN A 220 -16.25 -10.91 2.10
N LEU A 221 -16.41 -11.36 3.35
CA LEU A 221 -17.69 -11.43 4.07
C LEU A 221 -18.48 -10.10 4.01
N LEU A 222 -17.77 -8.96 4.05
CA LEU A 222 -18.34 -7.62 3.93
C LEU A 222 -18.98 -7.35 2.57
N ASN A 223 -18.68 -8.16 1.55
CA ASN A 223 -19.06 -7.91 0.16
C ASN A 223 -18.64 -6.51 -0.28
N SER A 224 -17.43 -6.12 0.11
CA SER A 224 -16.85 -4.83 -0.22
C SER A 224 -16.33 -4.83 -1.67
N TYR A 225 -15.81 -3.69 -2.10
CA TYR A 225 -15.32 -3.44 -3.45
C TYR A 225 -14.04 -2.60 -3.37
N SER A 226 -13.20 -2.69 -4.39
CA SER A 226 -12.04 -1.80 -4.56
C SER A 226 -12.37 -0.70 -5.57
N ILE A 227 -11.70 0.43 -5.42
CA ILE A 227 -11.86 1.60 -6.30
C ILE A 227 -10.53 2.25 -6.62
N VAL A 228 -10.45 2.82 -7.82
CA VAL A 228 -9.52 3.88 -8.19
C VAL A 228 -10.34 5.16 -8.36
N TYR A 229 -9.91 6.23 -7.71
CA TYR A 229 -10.63 7.48 -7.65
C TYR A 229 -9.69 8.68 -7.76
N GLN A 230 -10.27 9.80 -8.18
CA GLN A 230 -9.65 11.11 -8.18
C GLN A 230 -10.41 12.01 -7.22
N ASN A 231 -9.70 12.64 -6.28
CA ASN A 231 -10.33 13.57 -5.35
C ASN A 231 -10.80 14.83 -6.07
N THR A 232 -11.98 15.32 -5.69
CA THR A 232 -12.49 16.61 -6.16
C THR A 232 -12.35 17.67 -5.07
N TYR A 233 -11.69 18.77 -5.39
CA TYR A 233 -11.39 19.86 -4.46
C TYR A 233 -12.26 21.09 -4.76
N THR A 234 -12.68 21.79 -3.71
CA THR A 234 -13.26 23.13 -3.81
C THR A 234 -12.21 24.18 -4.15
N ALA A 235 -12.62 25.35 -4.63
CA ALA A 235 -11.70 26.46 -4.92
C ALA A 235 -10.86 26.87 -3.68
N GLU A 236 -11.45 26.82 -2.48
CA GLU A 236 -10.75 27.08 -1.22
C GLU A 236 -9.71 26.00 -0.88
N GLU A 237 -10.00 24.73 -1.17
CA GLU A 237 -9.06 23.63 -0.97
C GLU A 237 -7.88 23.71 -1.95
N LEU A 238 -8.11 24.12 -3.20
CA LEU A 238 -7.06 24.34 -4.21
C LEU A 238 -6.20 25.56 -3.89
N ALA A 239 -6.78 26.59 -3.28
CA ALA A 239 -6.04 27.77 -2.81
C ALA A 239 -5.06 27.44 -1.67
N ARG A 240 -5.31 26.36 -0.91
CA ARG A 240 -4.32 25.81 0.02
C ARG A 240 -3.30 25.04 -0.80
N GLU A 241 -2.04 25.47 -0.78
CA GLU A 241 -0.96 24.87 -1.59
C GLU A 241 -0.76 23.36 -1.44
N ASN A 242 -1.38 22.71 -0.44
CA ASN A 242 -1.39 21.25 -0.27
C ASN A 242 -2.65 20.71 0.45
N PRO A 243 -3.38 19.72 -0.11
CA PRO A 243 -4.43 19.00 0.60
C PRO A 243 -3.83 18.24 1.79
N SER A 244 -4.61 18.15 2.86
CA SER A 244 -4.28 17.34 4.03
C SER A 244 -4.38 15.84 3.73
N THR A 245 -3.76 15.00 4.57
CA THR A 245 -3.94 13.54 4.52
C THR A 245 -5.42 13.12 4.55
N LYS A 246 -6.28 13.84 5.28
CA LYS A 246 -7.72 13.53 5.34
C LYS A 246 -8.45 13.84 4.04
N SER A 247 -8.03 14.90 3.33
CA SER A 247 -8.64 15.26 2.05
C SER A 247 -8.20 14.37 0.89
N LEU A 248 -7.20 13.51 1.09
CA LEU A 248 -6.80 12.48 0.12
C LEU A 248 -7.62 11.18 0.26
N LEU A 249 -8.42 11.04 1.32
CA LEU A 249 -9.30 9.89 1.49
C LEU A 249 -10.48 10.00 0.53
N TYR A 250 -10.96 8.86 0.02
CA TYR A 250 -12.14 8.79 -0.83
C TYR A 250 -13.39 9.36 -0.14
N LYS A 251 -14.08 10.28 -0.82
CA LYS A 251 -15.33 10.92 -0.41
C LYS A 251 -16.45 10.47 -1.35
N LYS A 252 -17.27 9.53 -0.88
CA LYS A 252 -18.39 8.97 -1.66
C LYS A 252 -19.36 10.07 -2.10
N GLY A 253 -19.66 10.11 -3.39
CA GLY A 253 -20.59 11.08 -4.00
C GLY A 253 -19.99 12.45 -4.29
N GLN A 254 -18.73 12.69 -3.92
CA GLN A 254 -17.96 13.89 -4.27
C GLN A 254 -16.85 13.58 -5.26
N ASP A 255 -16.12 12.48 -5.04
CA ASP A 255 -14.95 12.13 -5.84
C ASP A 255 -15.33 11.38 -7.12
N LEU A 256 -14.50 11.53 -8.15
CA LEU A 256 -14.66 10.85 -9.42
C LEU A 256 -14.11 9.42 -9.31
N ILE A 257 -14.86 8.45 -9.81
CA ILE A 257 -14.42 7.04 -9.88
C ILE A 257 -13.84 6.80 -11.27
N ASP A 258 -12.57 6.39 -11.32
CA ASP A 258 -11.89 5.98 -12.55
C ASP A 258 -12.14 4.50 -12.84
N TYR A 259 -12.05 3.66 -11.80
CA TYR A 259 -12.28 2.22 -11.90
C TYR A 259 -12.91 1.68 -10.61
N GLU A 260 -13.80 0.70 -10.74
CA GLU A 260 -14.42 0.00 -9.61
C GLU A 260 -14.46 -1.51 -9.89
N ALA A 261 -14.05 -2.32 -8.91
CA ALA A 261 -14.14 -3.77 -8.99
C ALA A 261 -14.92 -4.36 -7.81
N ARG A 262 -15.90 -5.21 -8.13
CA ARG A 262 -16.78 -5.88 -7.16
C ARG A 262 -16.61 -7.40 -7.25
N PRO A 263 -15.53 -7.97 -6.68
CA PRO A 263 -15.28 -9.42 -6.77
C PRO A 263 -16.31 -10.27 -6.01
N GLY A 264 -17.14 -9.66 -5.16
CA GLY A 264 -18.16 -10.37 -4.40
C GLY A 264 -17.57 -11.25 -3.30
N ARG A 265 -18.39 -12.20 -2.79
CA ARG A 265 -17.99 -13.20 -1.80
C ARG A 265 -17.50 -14.46 -2.51
N THR A 266 -16.41 -15.04 -2.02
CA THR A 266 -15.90 -16.33 -2.51
C THR A 266 -15.97 -17.36 -1.41
N TYR A 267 -16.39 -18.58 -1.75
CA TYR A 267 -16.51 -19.71 -0.83
C TYR A 267 -15.57 -20.82 -1.28
N SER A 268 -14.86 -21.43 -0.34
CA SER A 268 -13.99 -22.59 -0.63
C SER A 268 -14.12 -23.66 0.43
N THR A 269 -13.87 -24.91 0.02
CA THR A 269 -13.89 -26.09 0.88
C THR A 269 -12.65 -26.92 0.58
N THR A 270 -11.91 -27.28 1.63
CA THR A 270 -10.72 -28.13 1.53
C THR A 270 -10.87 -29.31 2.48
N LEU A 271 -10.61 -30.52 1.98
CA LEU A 271 -10.45 -31.72 2.80
C LEU A 271 -8.99 -32.18 2.70
N SER A 272 -8.34 -32.36 3.84
CA SER A 272 -6.98 -32.88 3.92
C SER A 272 -6.91 -34.11 4.83
N PHE A 273 -6.10 -35.09 4.46
CA PHE A 273 -5.84 -36.31 5.24
C PHE A 273 -4.34 -36.63 5.28
N SER A 274 -3.81 -36.92 6.47
CA SER A 274 -2.41 -37.29 6.69
C SER A 274 -2.33 -38.75 7.16
N PHE A 275 -1.49 -39.55 6.50
CA PHE A 275 -1.27 -40.97 6.79
C PHE A 275 -0.27 -41.20 7.92
#